data_AF-A0AAV5XX28-F1
#
_entry.id   AF-A0AAV5XX28-F1
#
_cell.length_a   1.000
_cell.length_b   1.000
_cell.length_c   1.000
_cell.angle_alpha   90.00
_cell.angle_beta   90.00
_cell.angle_gamma   90.00
#
_symmetry.space_group_name_H-M   'P 1'
#
loop_
_entity.id
_entity.type
_entity.pdbx_description
1 polymer ?
#
loop_
_entity_poly.entity_id
_entity_poly.type
_entity_poly.pdbx_seq_one_letter_code
_entity_poly.pdbx_strand_id
1 'polypeptide(L)'
;MTTNLIDIQNADVIMATSNMAENHPVGFQWVMKAKERGAKLIHVDPRFTRTSAAADMHVPLRSGTNIVFFGGLIRYAIESNLYFKDYVVSYTNASFLIDPAFKTPTDLGGLFTGFDDAKRSYDRSSWKYQ
;
A
#
# COMPACT_ATOMS: atom_id res chain seq x y z
N MET A 1 -2.48 -12.35 -6.54
CA MET A 1 -3.65 -12.12 -5.66
C MET A 1 -3.46 -13.04 -4.46
N THR A 2 -3.56 -12.55 -3.23
CA THR A 2 -3.42 -13.36 -2.01
C THR A 2 -4.74 -14.02 -1.58
N THR A 3 -5.87 -13.44 -1.97
CA THR A 3 -7.24 -13.96 -1.77
C THR A 3 -7.92 -14.24 -3.12
N ASN A 4 -9.25 -14.39 -3.15
CA ASN A 4 -10.04 -14.55 -4.38
C ASN A 4 -11.14 -13.46 -4.50
N LEU A 5 -11.77 -13.33 -5.69
CA LEU A 5 -12.77 -12.27 -5.95
C LEU A 5 -14.01 -12.35 -5.04
N ILE A 6 -14.45 -13.56 -4.70
CA ILE A 6 -15.66 -13.77 -3.90
C ILE A 6 -15.41 -13.33 -2.45
N ASP A 7 -14.18 -13.48 -1.97
CA ASP A 7 -13.78 -13.12 -0.61
C ASP A 7 -13.82 -11.59 -0.36
N ILE A 8 -13.84 -10.76 -1.40
CA ILE A 8 -13.98 -9.30 -1.27
C ILE A 8 -15.25 -8.90 -0.51
N GLN A 9 -16.32 -9.70 -0.62
CA GLN A 9 -17.58 -9.44 0.11
C GLN A 9 -17.39 -9.47 1.63
N ASN A 10 -16.30 -10.07 2.11
CA ASN A 10 -15.96 -10.19 3.52
C ASN A 10 -15.21 -9.00 4.10
N ALA A 11 -14.82 -8.01 3.30
CA ALA A 11 -14.13 -6.82 3.78
C ALA A 11 -15.04 -5.88 4.59
N ASP A 12 -14.46 -5.18 5.57
CA ASP A 12 -15.07 -4.02 6.26
C ASP A 12 -14.68 -2.69 5.60
N VAL A 13 -13.51 -2.65 4.94
CA VAL A 13 -13.03 -1.50 4.17
C VAL A 13 -12.37 -2.02 2.90
N ILE A 14 -12.70 -1.40 1.77
CA ILE A 14 -12.12 -1.69 0.46
C ILE A 14 -11.44 -0.42 -0.04
N MET A 15 -10.11 -0.43 -0.16
CA MET A 15 -9.34 0.63 -0.81
C MET A 15 -8.98 0.20 -2.23
N ALA A 16 -9.66 0.78 -3.22
CA ALA A 16 -9.43 0.49 -4.63
C ALA A 16 -8.54 1.57 -5.26
N THR A 17 -7.36 1.18 -5.74
CA THR A 17 -6.51 2.01 -6.63
C THR A 17 -6.68 1.66 -8.11
N SER A 18 -7.76 0.93 -8.44
CA SER A 18 -8.04 0.42 -9.78
C SER A 18 -9.47 0.74 -10.15
N ASN A 19 -9.71 0.95 -11.45
CA ASN A 19 -11.05 1.21 -11.97
C ASN A 19 -11.85 -0.10 -12.14
N MET A 20 -12.14 -0.77 -11.02
CA MET A 20 -12.69 -2.12 -10.99
C MET A 20 -14.11 -2.23 -11.58
N ALA A 21 -14.94 -1.20 -11.41
CA ALA A 21 -16.30 -1.18 -11.98
C ALA A 21 -16.31 -1.21 -13.52
N GLU A 22 -15.23 -0.78 -14.17
CA GLU A 22 -15.11 -0.79 -15.63
C GLU A 22 -14.25 -1.94 -16.14
N ASN A 23 -13.15 -2.24 -15.43
CA ASN A 23 -12.17 -3.23 -15.89
C ASN A 23 -12.44 -4.64 -15.37
N HIS A 24 -13.21 -4.79 -14.29
CA HIS A 24 -13.60 -6.07 -13.69
C HIS A 24 -15.07 -6.04 -13.22
N PRO A 25 -16.04 -5.66 -14.08
CA PRO A 25 -17.41 -5.37 -13.68
C PRO A 25 -18.11 -6.55 -12.99
N VAL A 26 -17.85 -7.79 -13.45
CA VAL A 26 -18.40 -9.00 -12.81
C VAL A 26 -17.81 -9.20 -11.41
N GLY A 27 -16.53 -8.89 -11.20
CA GLY A 27 -15.93 -8.94 -9.88
C GLY A 27 -16.44 -7.84 -8.94
N PHE A 28 -16.80 -6.68 -9.50
CA PHE A 28 -17.27 -5.52 -8.73
C PHE A 28 -18.59 -5.79 -7.98
N GLN A 29 -19.36 -6.81 -8.37
CA GLN A 29 -20.53 -7.26 -7.61
C GLN A 29 -20.17 -7.60 -6.15
N TRP A 30 -18.98 -8.15 -5.89
CA TRP A 30 -18.56 -8.53 -4.54
C TRP A 30 -18.13 -7.32 -3.70
N VAL A 31 -17.64 -6.26 -4.34
CA VAL A 31 -17.43 -4.95 -3.71
C VAL A 31 -18.77 -4.36 -3.27
N MET A 32 -19.78 -4.42 -4.14
CA MET A 32 -21.12 -3.92 -3.82
C MET A 32 -21.77 -4.72 -2.68
N LYS A 33 -21.63 -6.06 -2.66
CA LYS A 33 -22.10 -6.90 -1.55
C LYS A 33 -21.44 -6.55 -0.21
N ALA A 34 -20.12 -6.29 -0.19
CA ALA A 34 -19.45 -5.81 1.01
C ALA A 34 -20.06 -4.47 1.47
N LYS A 35 -20.29 -3.56 0.53
CA LYS A 35 -20.84 -2.23 0.80
C LYS A 35 -22.29 -2.28 1.31
N GLU A 36 -23.13 -3.16 0.77
CA GLU A 36 -24.49 -3.44 1.28
C GLU A 36 -24.48 -3.92 2.73
N ARG A 37 -23.42 -4.65 3.14
CA ARG A 37 -23.20 -5.09 4.52
C ARG A 37 -22.62 -3.98 5.43
N GLY A 38 -22.31 -2.81 4.87
CA GLY A 38 -21.80 -1.66 5.61
C GLY A 38 -20.31 -1.37 5.42
N ALA A 39 -19.61 -2.11 4.54
CA ALA A 39 -18.21 -1.82 4.26
C ALA A 39 -18.02 -0.44 3.61
N LYS A 40 -16.88 0.21 3.88
CA LYS A 40 -16.51 1.47 3.23
C LYS A 40 -15.71 1.23 1.96
N LEU A 41 -16.20 1.73 0.82
CA LEU A 41 -15.46 1.76 -0.44
C LEU A 41 -14.73 3.10 -0.60
N ILE A 42 -13.40 3.06 -0.58
CA ILE A 42 -12.51 4.19 -0.84
C ILE A 42 -11.88 3.98 -2.21
N HIS A 43 -12.02 4.94 -3.12
CA HIS A 43 -11.43 4.89 -4.45
C HIS A 43 -10.35 5.96 -4.59
N VAL A 44 -9.10 5.53 -4.81
CA VAL A 44 -7.92 6.38 -4.92
C VAL A 44 -7.49 6.40 -6.39
N ASP A 45 -7.87 7.43 -7.14
CA ASP A 45 -7.60 7.55 -8.59
C ASP A 45 -7.49 9.04 -8.98
N PRO A 46 -6.56 9.42 -9.88
CA PRO A 46 -6.47 10.78 -10.41
C PRO A 46 -7.75 11.31 -11.05
N ARG A 47 -8.64 10.40 -11.49
CA ARG A 47 -9.88 10.71 -12.19
C ARG A 47 -11.08 10.28 -11.37
N PHE A 48 -12.20 10.93 -11.63
CA PHE A 48 -13.50 10.44 -11.18
C PHE A 48 -14.06 9.47 -12.24
N THR A 49 -14.14 8.18 -11.90
CA THR A 49 -14.54 7.07 -12.78
C THR A 49 -15.87 6.44 -12.36
N ARG A 50 -16.36 5.41 -13.06
CA ARG A 50 -17.55 4.66 -12.60
C ARG A 50 -17.34 3.94 -11.26
N THR A 51 -16.11 3.57 -10.95
CA THR A 51 -15.75 3.06 -9.61
C THR A 51 -15.88 4.16 -8.55
N SER A 52 -15.47 5.38 -8.89
CA SER A 52 -15.58 6.55 -7.98
C SER A 52 -17.05 6.89 -7.70
N ALA A 53 -17.90 6.81 -8.72
CA ALA A 53 -19.34 7.05 -8.59
C ALA A 53 -20.03 6.09 -7.60
N ALA A 54 -19.48 4.88 -7.43
CA ALA A 54 -19.97 3.90 -6.46
C ALA A 54 -19.27 3.99 -5.09
N ALA A 55 -18.19 4.77 -4.95
CA ALA A 55 -17.38 4.85 -3.72
C ALA A 55 -18.03 5.73 -2.65
N ASP A 56 -17.76 5.44 -1.38
CA ASP A 56 -18.11 6.32 -0.26
C ASP A 56 -17.15 7.51 -0.17
N MET A 57 -15.90 7.31 -0.60
CA MET A 57 -14.88 8.35 -0.64
C MET A 57 -14.07 8.22 -1.92
N HIS A 58 -13.99 9.30 -2.69
CA HIS A 58 -13.02 9.46 -3.77
C HIS A 58 -11.85 10.29 -3.26
N VAL A 59 -10.64 9.75 -3.40
CA VAL A 59 -9.39 10.43 -3.04
C VAL A 59 -8.61 10.70 -4.32
N PRO A 60 -8.68 11.92 -4.87
CA PRO A 60 -7.89 12.29 -6.04
C PRO A 60 -6.40 12.35 -5.66
N LEU A 61 -5.55 11.76 -6.50
CA LEU A 61 -4.09 11.92 -6.40
C LEU A 61 -3.48 12.28 -7.75
N ARG A 62 -2.34 12.96 -7.76
CA ARG A 62 -1.57 13.18 -8.99
C ARG A 62 -0.93 11.86 -9.46
N SER A 63 -0.98 11.57 -10.75
CA SER A 63 -0.29 10.42 -11.33
C SER A 63 1.19 10.37 -10.92
N GLY A 64 1.62 9.20 -10.45
CA GLY A 64 2.99 8.96 -9.98
C GLY A 64 3.26 9.28 -8.50
N THR A 65 2.27 9.72 -7.71
CA THR A 65 2.48 10.05 -6.27
C THR A 65 2.00 9.00 -5.29
N ASN A 66 1.73 7.77 -5.74
CA ASN A 66 1.22 6.69 -4.88
C ASN A 66 2.16 6.39 -3.70
N ILE A 67 3.48 6.40 -3.92
CA ILE A 67 4.49 6.14 -2.87
C ILE A 67 4.34 7.13 -1.72
N VAL A 68 4.10 8.42 -2.01
CA VAL A 68 3.93 9.44 -0.97
C VAL A 68 2.63 9.23 -0.20
N PHE A 69 1.54 8.90 -0.90
CA PHE A 69 0.24 8.61 -0.27
C PHE A 69 0.33 7.42 0.69
N PHE A 70 0.84 6.28 0.23
CA PHE A 70 0.98 5.09 1.06
C PHE A 70 2.04 5.25 2.15
N GLY A 71 3.14 5.96 1.87
CA GLY A 71 4.14 6.31 2.89
C GLY A 71 3.54 7.14 4.03
N GLY A 72 2.65 8.09 3.71
CA GLY A 72 1.88 8.85 4.69
C GLY A 72 0.97 7.97 5.55
N LEU A 73 0.26 7.01 4.94
CA LEU A 73 -0.57 6.05 5.69
C LEU A 73 0.26 5.16 6.63
N ILE A 74 1.41 4.66 6.16
CA ILE A 74 2.33 3.87 7.00
C ILE A 74 2.80 4.69 8.19
N ARG A 75 3.26 5.94 7.95
CA ARG A 75 3.68 6.85 9.02
C ARG A 75 2.56 7.09 10.02
N TYR A 76 1.36 7.40 9.56
CA TYR A 76 0.20 7.63 10.42
C TYR A 76 -0.15 6.41 11.28
N ALA A 77 -0.12 5.21 10.68
CA ALA A 77 -0.39 3.97 11.41
C ALA A 77 0.66 3.69 12.50
N ILE A 78 1.95 3.96 12.23
CA ILE A 78 3.02 3.79 13.21
C ILE A 78 2.91 4.84 14.34
N GLU A 79 2.83 6.13 13.99
CA GLU A 79 2.76 7.23 14.97
C GLU A 79 1.51 7.14 15.86
N SER A 80 0.41 6.60 15.32
CA SER A 80 -0.87 6.46 16.04
C SER A 80 -1.05 5.09 16.71
N ASN A 81 -0.06 4.19 16.64
CA ASN A 81 -0.17 2.80 17.12
C ASN A 81 -1.37 2.01 16.55
N LEU A 82 -1.72 2.26 15.28
CA LEU A 82 -2.83 1.62 14.55
C LEU A 82 -2.36 0.42 13.72
N TYR A 83 -1.45 -0.38 14.27
CA TYR A 83 -0.99 -1.62 13.65
C TYR A 83 -1.25 -2.79 14.59
N PHE A 84 -1.49 -3.98 14.03
CA PHE A 84 -1.72 -5.18 14.83
C PHE A 84 -0.38 -5.72 15.33
N LYS A 85 0.06 -5.23 16.50
CA LYS A 85 1.41 -5.43 17.06
C LYS A 85 1.84 -6.89 17.10
N ASP A 86 0.99 -7.80 17.58
CA ASP A 86 1.35 -9.20 17.73
C ASP A 86 1.66 -9.87 16.39
N TYR A 87 0.90 -9.53 15.35
CA TYR A 87 1.17 -10.00 14.00
C TYR A 87 2.43 -9.38 13.41
N VAL A 88 2.63 -8.07 13.61
CA VAL A 88 3.84 -7.40 13.14
C VAL A 88 5.08 -8.05 13.74
N VAL A 89 5.10 -8.31 15.05
CA VAL A 89 6.25 -8.93 15.72
C VAL A 89 6.44 -10.39 15.29
N SER A 90 5.36 -11.15 15.14
CA SER A 90 5.44 -12.61 14.97
C SER A 90 5.51 -13.09 13.53
N TYR A 91 4.94 -12.33 12.59
CA TYR A 91 4.74 -12.76 11.20
C TYR A 91 5.36 -11.83 10.16
N THR A 92 6.12 -10.83 10.61
CA THR A 92 6.93 -9.99 9.73
C THR A 92 8.39 -9.99 10.19
N ASN A 93 9.26 -9.35 9.41
CA ASN A 93 10.67 -9.19 9.73
C ASN A 93 10.96 -7.98 10.65
N ALA A 94 9.95 -7.37 11.26
CA ALA A 94 10.11 -6.14 12.04
C ALA A 94 11.11 -6.25 13.21
N SER A 95 11.29 -7.45 13.77
CA SER A 95 12.24 -7.72 14.87
C SER A 95 13.66 -8.05 14.40
N PHE A 96 13.89 -8.17 13.10
CA PHE A 96 15.18 -8.62 12.56
C PHE A 96 16.17 -7.46 12.56
N LEU A 97 17.41 -7.74 12.94
CA LEU A 97 18.49 -6.76 12.86
C LEU A 97 19.02 -6.68 11.43
N ILE A 98 19.23 -5.46 10.93
CA ILE A 98 19.80 -5.19 9.60
C ILE A 98 21.30 -4.92 9.75
N ASP A 99 22.08 -5.29 8.73
CA ASP A 99 23.51 -4.97 8.65
C ASP A 99 23.77 -3.49 9.01
N PRO A 100 24.64 -3.17 9.99
CA PRO A 100 24.90 -1.80 10.43
C PRO A 100 25.43 -0.86 9.32
N ALA A 101 26.00 -1.43 8.25
CA ALA A 101 26.46 -0.69 7.09
C ALA A 101 25.31 -0.21 6.19
N PHE A 102 24.08 -0.70 6.36
CA PHE A 102 22.92 -0.21 5.62
C PHE A 102 22.53 1.21 6.06
N LYS A 103 22.33 2.11 5.09
CA LYS A 103 21.75 3.45 5.30
C LYS A 103 20.64 3.72 4.29
N THR A 104 19.71 4.56 4.69
CA THR A 104 18.46 4.84 3.98
C THR A 104 18.52 6.17 3.24
N PRO A 105 17.52 6.46 2.36
CA PRO A 105 17.34 7.76 1.73
C PRO A 105 17.26 8.93 2.71
N THR A 106 16.84 8.70 3.96
CA THR A 106 16.86 9.73 5.00
C THR A 106 18.30 10.15 5.35
N ASP A 107 19.22 9.18 5.37
CA ASP A 107 20.61 9.39 5.77
C ASP A 107 21.47 9.92 4.60
N LEU A 108 21.13 9.53 3.37
CA LEU A 108 21.95 9.79 2.17
C LEU A 108 21.22 10.63 1.12
N GLY A 109 20.35 11.56 1.55
CA GLY A 109 19.78 12.59 0.68
C GLY A 109 18.95 12.05 -0.50
N GLY A 110 18.21 10.96 -0.30
CA GLY A 110 17.36 10.34 -1.32
C GLY A 110 17.91 9.04 -1.90
N LEU A 111 19.12 8.61 -1.51
CA LEU A 111 19.76 7.39 -2.00
C LEU A 111 19.89 6.34 -0.90
N PHE A 112 19.96 5.06 -1.26
CA PHE A 112 20.37 4.00 -0.33
C PHE A 112 21.90 3.83 -0.34
N THR A 113 22.44 3.06 0.62
CA THR A 113 23.86 2.66 0.56
C THR A 113 24.15 1.83 -0.67
N GLY A 114 25.33 2.07 -1.27
CA GLY A 114 25.84 1.32 -2.42
C GLY A 114 25.46 1.90 -3.79
N PHE A 115 24.91 3.12 -3.86
CA PHE A 115 24.60 3.74 -5.17
C PHE A 115 25.87 4.04 -5.98
N ASP A 116 25.94 3.51 -7.19
CA ASP A 116 26.92 3.85 -8.22
C ASP A 116 26.25 4.76 -9.26
N ASP A 117 26.63 6.03 -9.30
CA ASP A 117 26.01 7.01 -10.19
C ASP A 117 26.35 6.78 -11.67
N ALA A 118 27.55 6.26 -11.97
CA ALA A 118 27.96 5.97 -13.34
C ALA A 118 27.15 4.81 -13.91
N LYS A 119 26.87 3.78 -13.10
CA LYS A 119 26.07 2.61 -13.51
C LYS A 119 24.57 2.79 -13.27
N ARG A 120 24.16 3.83 -12.53
CA ARG A 120 22.79 4.06 -12.06
C ARG A 120 22.20 2.82 -11.37
N SER A 121 23.01 2.16 -10.53
CA SER A 121 22.67 0.90 -9.87
C SER A 121 23.14 0.88 -8.41
N TYR A 122 22.74 -0.15 -7.67
CA TYR A 122 23.10 -0.32 -6.26
C TYR A 122 23.91 -1.60 -6.05
N ASP A 123 25.05 -1.51 -5.35
CA ASP A 123 25.58 -2.64 -4.59
C ASP A 123 24.71 -2.87 -3.36
N ARG A 124 24.14 -4.06 -3.28
CA ARG A 124 23.19 -4.46 -2.24
C ARG A 124 23.81 -5.36 -1.18
N SER A 125 25.15 -5.42 -1.12
CA SER A 125 25.91 -6.23 -0.17
C SER A 125 25.53 -5.97 1.31
N SER A 126 25.16 -4.73 1.65
CA SER A 126 24.66 -4.35 2.99
C SER A 126 23.14 -4.52 3.18
N TRP A 127 22.37 -4.87 2.15
CA TRP A 127 20.90 -4.93 2.22
C TRP A 127 20.45 -6.31 2.71
N LYS A 128 20.91 -6.70 3.89
CA LYS A 128 20.74 -8.03 4.46
C LYS A 128 20.53 -7.97 5.97
N TYR A 129 20.05 -9.07 6.53
CA TYR A 129 20.02 -9.26 7.97
C TYR A 129 21.42 -9.54 8.52
N GLN A 130 21.58 -9.27 9.82
CA GLN A 130 22.78 -9.66 10.59
C GLN A 130 22.87 -11.17 10.76
#